data_AF-A0A2A5EDJ6-F1
#
_entry.id   AF-A0A2A5EDJ6-F1
#
_cell.length_a   1.000
_cell.length_b   1.000
_cell.length_c   1.000
_cell.angle_alpha   90.00
_cell.angle_beta   90.00
_cell.angle_gamma   90.00
#
_symmetry.space_group_name_H-M   'P 1'
#
loop_
_entity.id
_entity.type
_entity.pdbx_description
1 polymer ?
#
loop_
_entity_poly.entity_id
_entity_poly.type
_entity_poly.pdbx_seq_one_letter_code
_entity_poly.pdbx_strand_id
1 'polypeptide(L)'
;MKKSIGVLGGGQLGKMLFEAGSPLNTSFVFLEKSKDCPASLVCNNQIVGSLFDAEKIEKLADKSEVLTYEIEHVNVDILYDLEKRGTPVFPKPSVLSIIQDKGIQKDFYTQNQVPTLDYTLSSASQLVEKVSAWPEDQFVLKHRKGGYDGKGVQLLDKQRFNKLANKNDEILNSEHGYVIEKLAKDAIEVSVIVSVDQLGNRASYEPCEMIFDPKSNLMDYLIAPSRLDSDINKQCETIAVNAVNAFDSPGLFAVELFVQKNGAIYVNEIAPRPHNSGHHTIESTYTSQYEQLNRILLGQPLGDTSLITPAATCNIVGPQDVNGPYYLGNLNKVLAISGVYIHMYGKASSSPFRKLGHFTVLAATRDEVITKMETVKSLLTIKSN
;
A
#
# COMPACT_ATOMS: atom_id res chain seq x y z
N MET A 1 14.12 20.56 17.67
CA MET A 1 13.02 19.78 18.27
C MET A 1 13.30 18.33 17.99
N LYS A 2 13.64 17.53 19.01
CA LYS A 2 14.06 16.13 18.82
C LYS A 2 12.85 15.22 19.02
N LYS A 3 11.85 15.31 18.13
CA LYS A 3 10.66 14.48 18.22
C LYS A 3 10.99 13.03 17.88
N SER A 4 10.53 12.08 18.70
CA SER A 4 10.70 10.63 18.49
C SER A 4 9.42 10.02 17.91
N ILE A 5 9.53 9.30 16.80
CA ILE A 5 8.43 8.59 16.13
C ILE A 5 8.50 7.10 16.47
N GLY A 6 7.42 6.57 17.03
CA GLY A 6 7.24 5.14 17.22
C GLY A 6 6.52 4.53 16.02
N VAL A 7 7.10 3.51 15.41
CA VAL A 7 6.54 2.85 14.22
C VAL A 7 6.21 1.40 14.56
N LEU A 8 4.94 1.02 14.40
CA LEU A 8 4.52 -0.39 14.43
C LEU A 8 4.79 -1.03 13.06
N GLY A 9 5.69 -2.00 13.05
CA GLY A 9 6.25 -2.64 11.86
C GLY A 9 7.62 -2.09 11.49
N GLY A 10 8.54 -2.97 11.11
CA GLY A 10 9.93 -2.65 10.74
C GLY A 10 10.29 -3.09 9.31
N GLY A 11 9.30 -3.22 8.43
CA GLY A 11 9.41 -3.56 7.03
C GLY A 11 10.02 -2.47 6.16
N GLN A 12 9.87 -2.63 4.84
CA GLN A 12 10.49 -1.71 3.89
C GLN A 12 9.94 -0.28 3.96
N LEU A 13 8.67 -0.12 4.34
CA LEU A 13 8.03 1.19 4.41
C LEU A 13 8.60 1.99 5.59
N GLY A 14 8.80 1.33 6.74
CA GLY A 14 9.46 1.87 7.92
C GLY A 14 10.93 2.22 7.67
N LYS A 15 11.66 1.39 6.91
CA LYS A 15 13.02 1.71 6.45
C LYS A 15 13.02 3.02 5.63
N MET A 16 12.17 3.14 4.62
CA MET A 16 12.10 4.34 3.78
C MET A 16 11.58 5.57 4.54
N LEU A 17 10.68 5.38 5.52
CA LEU A 17 10.23 6.43 6.43
C LEU A 17 11.41 6.99 7.26
N PHE A 18 12.26 6.11 7.78
CA PHE A 18 13.49 6.52 8.49
C PHE A 18 14.42 7.29 7.57
N GLU A 19 14.70 6.77 6.37
CA GLU A 19 15.61 7.38 5.40
C GLU A 19 15.17 8.82 5.09
N ALA A 20 13.88 9.05 4.84
CA ALA A 20 13.31 10.38 4.59
C ALA A 20 13.32 11.31 5.82
N GLY A 21 13.30 10.77 7.04
CA GLY A 21 13.33 11.55 8.28
C GLY A 21 14.74 11.89 8.77
N SER A 22 15.74 11.12 8.33
CA SER A 22 17.13 11.24 8.78
C SER A 22 17.78 12.61 8.50
N PRO A 23 17.51 13.34 7.40
CA PRO A 23 18.10 14.66 7.16
C PRO A 23 17.71 15.71 8.21
N LEU A 24 16.56 15.53 8.88
CA LEU A 24 16.09 16.41 9.95
C LEU A 24 16.48 15.90 11.35
N ASN A 25 17.31 14.85 11.44
CA ASN A 25 17.71 14.19 12.69
C ASN A 25 16.52 13.66 13.50
N THR A 26 15.45 13.24 12.82
CA THR A 26 14.27 12.62 13.45
C THR A 26 14.67 11.31 14.10
N SER A 27 14.23 11.10 15.34
CA SER A 27 14.45 9.85 16.06
C SER A 27 13.33 8.87 15.77
N PHE A 28 13.65 7.60 15.61
CA PHE A 28 12.67 6.54 15.41
C PHE A 28 12.87 5.42 16.42
N VAL A 29 11.77 4.74 16.76
CA VAL A 29 11.76 3.46 17.46
C VAL A 29 10.82 2.53 16.71
N PHE A 30 11.29 1.34 16.35
CA PHE A 30 10.48 0.36 15.63
C PHE A 30 10.03 -0.77 16.55
N LEU A 31 8.75 -1.16 16.50
CA LEU A 31 8.27 -2.41 17.07
C LEU A 31 8.11 -3.44 15.94
N GLU A 32 8.83 -4.54 16.01
CA GLU A 32 8.79 -5.59 14.98
C GLU A 32 9.13 -6.97 15.55
N LYS A 33 8.54 -8.03 15.00
CA LYS A 33 8.72 -9.42 15.45
C LYS A 33 10.12 -9.93 15.18
N SER A 34 10.68 -9.58 14.02
CA SER A 34 12.03 -10.00 13.61
C SER A 34 13.08 -8.96 14.00
N LYS A 35 14.19 -9.40 14.60
CA LYS A 35 15.37 -8.55 14.83
C LYS A 35 16.05 -8.12 13.52
N ASP A 36 15.97 -8.95 12.49
CA ASP A 36 16.61 -8.73 11.20
C ASP A 36 15.59 -8.20 10.17
N CYS A 37 14.82 -7.19 10.57
CA CYS A 37 13.83 -6.54 9.72
C CYS A 37 14.49 -5.45 8.84
N PRO A 38 13.88 -5.04 7.71
CA PRO A 38 14.45 -4.00 6.86
C PRO A 38 14.83 -2.70 7.58
N ALA A 39 14.02 -2.24 8.53
CA ALA A 39 14.30 -1.01 9.30
C ALA A 39 15.52 -1.14 10.23
N SER A 40 15.88 -2.35 10.68
CA SER A 40 17.05 -2.53 11.56
C SER A 40 18.38 -2.33 10.84
N LEU A 41 18.38 -2.25 9.50
CA LEU A 41 19.55 -1.90 8.69
C LEU A 41 19.94 -0.42 8.80
N VAL A 42 18.99 0.44 9.16
CA VAL A 42 19.17 1.91 9.23
C VAL A 42 18.95 2.47 10.63
N CYS A 43 18.25 1.74 11.50
CA CYS A 43 17.93 2.18 12.86
C CYS A 43 18.16 1.07 13.89
N ASN A 44 19.02 1.33 14.88
CA ASN A 44 19.28 0.39 15.99
C ASN A 44 18.20 0.41 17.08
N ASN A 45 17.34 1.43 17.11
CA ASN A 45 16.30 1.56 18.12
C ASN A 45 15.10 0.68 17.76
N GLN A 46 15.11 -0.54 18.30
CA GLN A 46 14.07 -1.53 18.04
C GLN A 46 13.56 -2.18 19.33
N ILE A 47 12.26 -2.42 19.38
CA ILE A 47 11.59 -3.31 20.33
C ILE A 47 11.25 -4.58 19.57
N VAL A 48 11.83 -5.71 19.97
CA VAL A 48 11.49 -7.01 19.39
C VAL A 48 10.25 -7.56 20.09
N GLY A 49 9.18 -7.78 19.33
CA GLY A 49 7.88 -8.20 19.87
C GLY A 49 6.79 -8.31 18.81
N SER A 50 5.68 -8.96 19.15
CA SER A 50 4.51 -9.02 18.28
C SER A 50 3.85 -7.65 18.17
N LEU A 51 3.29 -7.32 17.00
CA LEU A 51 2.44 -6.14 16.80
C LEU A 51 1.05 -6.27 17.48
N PHE A 52 0.81 -7.41 18.14
CA PHE A 52 -0.38 -7.68 18.95
C PHE A 52 -0.12 -7.67 20.46
N ASP A 53 1.15 -7.57 20.86
CA ASP A 53 1.55 -7.61 22.26
C ASP A 53 1.39 -6.22 22.89
N ALA A 54 0.39 -6.09 23.76
CA ALA A 54 0.04 -4.85 24.43
C ALA A 54 1.24 -4.23 25.16
N GLU A 55 2.00 -5.02 25.91
CA GLU A 55 3.15 -4.51 26.67
C GLU A 55 4.23 -3.92 25.76
N LYS A 56 4.40 -4.50 24.56
CA LYS A 56 5.38 -4.02 23.59
C LYS A 56 4.93 -2.73 22.92
N ILE A 57 3.64 -2.61 22.64
CA ILE A 57 3.05 -1.38 22.07
C ILE A 57 3.10 -0.25 23.10
N GLU A 58 2.77 -0.51 24.38
CA GLU A 58 2.94 0.46 25.48
C GLU A 58 4.40 0.92 25.59
N LYS A 59 5.35 -0.03 25.57
CA LYS A 59 6.78 0.29 25.61
C LYS A 59 7.25 1.12 24.40
N LEU A 60 6.61 0.97 23.25
CA LEU A 60 6.87 1.80 22.08
C LEU A 60 6.37 3.23 22.31
N ALA A 61 5.17 3.36 22.86
CA ALA A 61 4.59 4.66 23.25
C ALA A 61 5.46 5.39 24.27
N ASP A 62 5.95 4.70 25.31
CA ASP A 62 6.82 5.29 26.34
C ASP A 62 8.13 5.88 25.79
N LYS A 63 8.56 5.45 24.60
CA LYS A 63 9.81 5.88 23.94
C LYS A 63 9.59 6.86 22.79
N SER A 64 8.35 7.27 22.56
CA SER A 64 7.95 8.02 21.37
C SER A 64 7.00 9.15 21.74
N GLU A 65 7.02 10.23 20.98
CA GLU A 65 6.08 11.35 21.17
C GLU A 65 4.87 11.24 20.24
N VAL A 66 4.95 10.42 19.21
CA VAL A 66 3.88 10.13 18.26
C VAL A 66 4.06 8.71 17.74
N LEU A 67 2.94 8.03 17.52
CA LEU A 67 2.92 6.70 16.95
C LEU A 67 2.37 6.72 15.52
N THR A 68 2.88 5.81 14.70
CA THR A 68 2.34 5.47 13.39
C THR A 68 2.50 3.97 13.15
N TYR A 69 1.91 3.46 12.08
CA TYR A 69 2.01 2.06 11.70
C TYR A 69 2.29 1.97 10.19
N GLU A 70 3.18 1.05 9.81
CA GLU A 70 3.47 0.77 8.41
C GLU A 70 2.70 -0.45 7.87
N ILE A 71 2.01 -1.17 8.75
CA ILE A 71 1.22 -2.36 8.43
C ILE A 71 -0.13 -2.26 9.13
N GLU A 72 -1.17 -2.75 8.46
CA GLU A 72 -2.53 -2.67 8.99
C GLU A 72 -2.83 -3.75 10.04
N HIS A 73 -2.07 -4.85 10.06
CA HIS A 73 -2.30 -6.00 10.94
C HIS A 73 -1.63 -5.81 12.31
N VAL A 74 -2.23 -4.94 13.13
CA VAL A 74 -1.79 -4.59 14.49
C VAL A 74 -2.97 -4.62 15.46
N ASN A 75 -2.68 -4.69 16.76
CA ASN A 75 -3.73 -4.62 17.79
C ASN A 75 -4.25 -3.18 17.94
N VAL A 76 -5.38 -2.89 17.30
CA VAL A 76 -6.01 -1.58 17.27
C VAL A 76 -6.58 -1.14 18.62
N ASP A 77 -7.01 -2.09 19.46
CA ASP A 77 -7.61 -1.79 20.78
C ASP A 77 -6.61 -1.07 21.69
N ILE A 78 -5.34 -1.52 21.69
CA ILE A 78 -4.27 -0.88 22.46
C ILE A 78 -3.96 0.52 21.92
N LEU A 79 -4.01 0.71 20.60
CA LEU A 79 -3.81 2.03 20.00
C LEU A 79 -4.93 3.00 20.38
N TYR A 80 -6.18 2.54 20.49
CA TYR A 80 -7.28 3.36 21.03
C TYR A 80 -7.05 3.76 22.47
N ASP A 81 -6.61 2.82 23.32
CA ASP A 81 -6.38 3.12 24.74
C ASP A 81 -5.20 4.07 24.95
N LEU A 82 -4.19 4.01 24.07
CA LEU A 82 -3.10 4.99 24.00
C LEU A 82 -3.59 6.37 23.54
N GLU A 83 -4.41 6.42 22.47
CA GLU A 83 -4.99 7.66 21.97
C GLU A 83 -5.85 8.35 23.03
N LYS A 84 -6.72 7.61 23.73
CA LYS A 84 -7.55 8.13 24.83
C LYS A 84 -6.73 8.69 25.99
N ARG A 85 -5.54 8.16 26.23
CA ARG A 85 -4.59 8.66 27.24
C ARG A 85 -3.77 9.87 26.75
N GLY A 86 -3.96 10.30 25.51
CA GLY A 86 -3.31 11.46 24.92
C GLY A 86 -2.04 11.16 24.14
N THR A 87 -1.71 9.89 23.88
CA THR A 87 -0.60 9.54 22.97
C THR A 87 -1.07 9.75 21.53
N PRO A 88 -0.45 10.66 20.75
CA PRO A 88 -0.86 10.87 19.36
C PRO A 88 -0.58 9.63 18.51
N VAL A 89 -1.57 9.18 17.74
CA VAL A 89 -1.44 8.08 16.78
C VAL A 89 -1.96 8.56 15.43
N PHE A 90 -1.11 8.56 14.40
CA PHE A 90 -1.50 8.99 13.05
C PHE A 90 -1.14 7.94 11.98
N PRO A 91 -2.10 7.54 11.12
CA PRO A 91 -3.53 7.89 11.20
C PRO A 91 -4.21 7.35 12.47
N LYS A 92 -5.35 7.97 12.86
CA LYS A 92 -6.07 7.63 14.09
C LYS A 92 -6.44 6.14 14.12
N PRO A 93 -6.51 5.49 15.30
CA PRO A 93 -6.92 4.09 15.41
C PRO A 93 -8.32 3.82 14.86
N SER A 94 -9.21 4.83 14.88
CA SER A 94 -10.53 4.77 14.26
C SER A 94 -10.50 4.44 12.77
N VAL A 95 -9.50 4.97 12.05
CA VAL A 95 -9.28 4.63 10.65
C VAL A 95 -8.92 3.15 10.54
N LEU A 96 -7.96 2.71 11.32
CA LEU A 96 -7.43 1.35 11.23
C LEU A 96 -8.51 0.28 11.46
N SER A 97 -9.43 0.52 12.40
CA SER A 97 -10.61 -0.32 12.65
C SER A 97 -11.49 -0.52 11.42
N ILE A 98 -11.61 0.52 10.59
CA ILE A 98 -12.37 0.47 9.33
C ILE A 98 -11.57 -0.30 8.27
N ILE A 99 -10.28 0.00 8.12
CA ILE A 99 -9.45 -0.54 7.03
C ILE A 99 -9.14 -2.03 7.22
N GLN A 100 -8.98 -2.50 8.46
CA GLN A 100 -8.69 -3.91 8.75
C GLN A 100 -9.78 -4.88 8.26
N ASP A 101 -10.99 -4.40 7.97
CA ASP A 101 -12.11 -5.17 7.44
C ASP A 101 -12.64 -4.57 6.14
N LYS A 102 -12.38 -5.23 5.00
CA LYS A 102 -12.84 -4.78 3.68
C LYS A 102 -14.36 -4.61 3.61
N GLY A 103 -15.14 -5.35 4.39
CA GLY A 103 -16.59 -5.17 4.45
C GLY A 103 -16.98 -3.88 5.16
N ILE A 104 -16.38 -3.60 6.32
CA ILE A 104 -16.59 -2.33 7.05
C ILE A 104 -16.11 -1.14 6.22
N GLN A 105 -14.99 -1.28 5.51
CA GLN A 105 -14.49 -0.25 4.59
C GLN A 105 -15.49 0.05 3.46
N LYS A 106 -16.14 -0.96 2.88
CA LYS A 106 -17.20 -0.75 1.87
C LYS A 106 -18.45 -0.11 2.45
N ASP A 107 -18.85 -0.49 3.66
CA ASP A 107 -19.97 0.15 4.37
C ASP A 107 -19.66 1.63 4.66
N PHE A 108 -18.42 1.93 5.06
CA PHE A 108 -17.94 3.30 5.24
C PHE A 108 -18.04 4.12 3.95
N TYR A 109 -17.69 3.55 2.80
CA TYR A 109 -17.86 4.24 1.52
C TYR A 109 -19.32 4.57 1.24
N THR A 110 -20.21 3.60 1.42
CA THR A 110 -21.66 3.77 1.19
C THR A 110 -22.24 4.85 2.11
N GLN A 111 -21.90 4.83 3.39
CA GLN A 111 -22.37 5.81 4.38
C GLN A 111 -21.90 7.23 4.08
N ASN A 112 -20.71 7.38 3.47
CA ASN A 112 -20.11 8.67 3.15
C ASN A 112 -20.22 9.06 1.67
N GLN A 113 -21.06 8.36 0.90
CA GLN A 113 -21.30 8.64 -0.53
C GLN A 113 -20.01 8.60 -1.38
N VAL A 114 -19.04 7.79 -0.96
CA VAL A 114 -17.84 7.51 -1.74
C VAL A 114 -18.19 6.46 -2.80
N PRO A 115 -17.95 6.73 -4.10
CA PRO A 115 -18.30 5.79 -5.14
C PRO A 115 -17.47 4.52 -5.01
N THR A 116 -18.12 3.36 -4.96
CA THR A 116 -17.50 2.03 -4.94
C THR A 116 -18.30 1.12 -5.87
N LEU A 117 -17.68 0.04 -6.34
CA LEU A 117 -18.37 -1.00 -7.10
C LEU A 117 -19.46 -1.66 -6.26
N ASP A 118 -20.48 -2.17 -6.94
CA ASP A 118 -21.55 -2.97 -6.34
C ASP A 118 -20.95 -4.16 -5.59
N TYR A 119 -21.41 -4.39 -4.35
CA TYR A 119 -20.92 -5.48 -3.51
C TYR A 119 -22.03 -6.10 -2.65
N THR A 120 -21.80 -7.31 -2.17
CA THR A 120 -22.56 -7.90 -1.07
C THR A 120 -21.63 -8.61 -0.09
N LEU A 121 -22.00 -8.58 1.19
CA LEU A 121 -21.27 -9.28 2.24
C LEU A 121 -21.83 -10.69 2.42
N SER A 122 -20.93 -11.63 2.71
CA SER A 122 -21.30 -13.01 3.00
C SER A 122 -20.51 -13.58 4.18
N SER A 123 -21.18 -14.40 4.99
CA SER A 123 -20.52 -15.27 5.96
C SER A 123 -20.03 -16.56 5.27
N ALA A 124 -19.19 -17.34 5.96
CA ALA A 124 -18.75 -18.65 5.45
C ALA A 124 -19.91 -19.61 5.15
N SER A 125 -20.92 -19.66 6.02
CA SER A 125 -22.07 -20.56 5.84
C SER A 125 -23.01 -20.14 4.71
N GLN A 126 -23.03 -18.85 4.33
CA GLN A 126 -23.93 -18.30 3.31
C GLN A 126 -23.26 -18.09 1.95
N LEU A 127 -21.97 -18.40 1.82
CA LEU A 127 -21.18 -18.08 0.63
C LEU A 127 -21.79 -18.65 -0.67
N VAL A 128 -22.17 -19.93 -0.67
CA VAL A 128 -22.72 -20.59 -1.87
C VAL A 128 -24.05 -19.97 -2.31
N GLU A 129 -24.93 -19.67 -1.35
CA GLU A 129 -26.22 -19.02 -1.61
C GLU A 129 -26.01 -17.61 -2.20
N LYS A 130 -25.16 -16.81 -1.56
CA LYS A 130 -24.86 -15.44 -1.97
C LYS A 130 -24.23 -15.36 -3.36
N VAL A 131 -23.29 -16.25 -3.67
CA VAL A 131 -22.70 -16.34 -5.01
C VAL A 131 -23.73 -16.79 -6.05
N SER A 132 -24.61 -17.73 -5.70
CA SER A 132 -25.67 -18.18 -6.61
C SER A 132 -26.63 -17.03 -6.95
N ALA A 133 -26.99 -16.22 -5.95
CA ALA A 133 -27.87 -15.06 -6.07
C ALA A 133 -27.20 -13.81 -6.70
N TRP A 134 -25.87 -13.78 -6.80
CA TRP A 134 -25.15 -12.67 -7.43
C TRP A 134 -25.56 -12.52 -8.91
N PRO A 135 -25.86 -11.31 -9.42
CA PRO A 135 -26.47 -11.17 -10.74
C PRO A 135 -25.53 -11.51 -11.89
N GLU A 136 -24.24 -11.15 -11.79
CA GLU A 136 -23.25 -11.43 -12.83
C GLU A 136 -22.64 -12.84 -12.72
N ASP A 137 -22.18 -13.38 -13.85
CA ASP A 137 -21.45 -14.66 -13.85
C ASP A 137 -20.02 -14.51 -13.28
N GLN A 138 -19.36 -13.38 -13.57
CA GLN A 138 -18.01 -13.06 -13.11
C GLN A 138 -18.02 -12.04 -11.96
N PHE A 139 -17.23 -12.31 -10.94
CA PHE A 139 -17.14 -11.48 -9.74
C PHE A 139 -15.77 -11.58 -9.08
N VAL A 140 -15.50 -10.66 -8.16
CA VAL A 140 -14.32 -10.68 -7.28
C VAL A 140 -14.76 -11.12 -5.89
N LEU A 141 -14.17 -12.21 -5.39
CA LEU A 141 -14.37 -12.67 -4.02
C LEU A 141 -13.16 -12.25 -3.18
N LYS A 142 -13.40 -11.39 -2.19
CA LYS A 142 -12.36 -10.91 -1.25
C LYS A 142 -12.63 -11.44 0.14
N HIS A 143 -11.62 -11.96 0.84
CA HIS A 143 -11.69 -12.19 2.28
C HIS A 143 -11.88 -10.84 2.99
N ARG A 144 -12.72 -10.80 4.03
CA ARG A 144 -12.95 -9.53 4.76
C ARG A 144 -11.71 -9.03 5.51
N LYS A 145 -10.94 -9.93 6.10
CA LYS A 145 -9.71 -9.61 6.85
C LYS A 145 -8.55 -10.49 6.39
N GLY A 146 -7.33 -10.05 6.66
CA GLY A 146 -6.11 -10.85 6.48
C GLY A 146 -5.64 -11.00 5.02
N GLY A 147 -6.37 -10.47 4.04
CA GLY A 147 -5.90 -10.38 2.65
C GLY A 147 -4.84 -9.29 2.49
N TYR A 148 -3.78 -9.58 1.74
CA TYR A 148 -2.70 -8.64 1.40
C TYR A 148 -1.99 -9.11 0.13
N ASP A 149 -1.46 -8.18 -0.69
CA ASP A 149 -0.70 -8.50 -1.90
C ASP A 149 -1.37 -9.58 -2.77
N GLY A 150 -2.66 -9.42 -3.08
CA GLY A 150 -3.46 -10.36 -3.87
C GLY A 150 -3.93 -11.63 -3.13
N LYS A 151 -3.37 -11.94 -1.95
CA LYS A 151 -3.88 -13.05 -1.12
C LYS A 151 -5.26 -12.72 -0.58
N GLY A 152 -6.13 -13.72 -0.58
CA GLY A 152 -7.53 -13.56 -0.18
C GLY A 152 -8.38 -12.80 -1.21
N VAL A 153 -7.89 -12.57 -2.44
CA VAL A 153 -8.65 -11.96 -3.53
C VAL A 153 -8.70 -12.93 -4.71
N GLN A 154 -9.90 -13.32 -5.14
CA GLN A 154 -10.11 -14.27 -6.23
C GLN A 154 -11.03 -13.70 -7.30
N LEU A 155 -10.55 -13.66 -8.55
CA LEU A 155 -11.40 -13.47 -9.72
C LEU A 155 -12.02 -14.82 -10.11
N LEU A 156 -13.34 -14.92 -10.03
CA LEU A 156 -14.06 -16.16 -10.27
C LEU A 156 -15.23 -15.95 -11.23
N ASP A 157 -15.52 -17.00 -11.99
CA ASP A 157 -16.86 -17.23 -12.52
C ASP A 157 -17.62 -18.22 -11.62
N LYS A 158 -18.95 -18.31 -11.78
CA LYS A 158 -19.78 -19.21 -10.97
C LYS A 158 -19.38 -20.68 -11.10
N GLN A 159 -18.94 -21.10 -12.29
CA GLN A 159 -18.53 -22.49 -12.54
C GLN A 159 -17.28 -22.86 -11.73
N ARG A 160 -16.25 -22.03 -11.80
CA ARG A 160 -14.99 -22.18 -11.06
C ARG A 160 -15.23 -22.09 -9.56
N PHE A 161 -16.04 -21.14 -9.12
CA PHE A 161 -16.44 -21.04 -7.72
C PHE A 161 -17.07 -22.35 -7.21
N ASN A 162 -18.08 -22.88 -7.91
CA ASN A 162 -18.75 -24.12 -7.50
C ASN A 162 -17.78 -25.31 -7.44
N LYS A 163 -16.81 -25.39 -8.36
CA LYS A 163 -15.77 -26.42 -8.35
C LYS A 163 -14.87 -26.32 -7.11
N LEU A 164 -14.48 -25.11 -6.70
CA LEU A 164 -13.67 -24.87 -5.51
C LEU A 164 -14.48 -25.15 -4.23
N ALA A 165 -15.73 -24.68 -4.18
CA ALA A 165 -16.64 -24.89 -3.06
C ALA A 165 -16.92 -26.39 -2.83
N ASN A 166 -17.22 -27.15 -3.88
CA ASN A 166 -17.46 -28.60 -3.78
C ASN A 166 -16.23 -29.39 -3.31
N LYS A 167 -15.02 -28.83 -3.46
CA LYS A 167 -13.77 -29.42 -2.99
C LYS A 167 -13.34 -28.93 -1.61
N ASN A 168 -14.07 -27.99 -1.00
CA ASN A 168 -13.65 -27.28 0.21
C ASN A 168 -12.23 -26.71 0.08
N ASP A 169 -11.94 -26.09 -1.08
CA ASP A 169 -10.62 -25.58 -1.39
C ASP A 169 -10.21 -24.46 -0.40
N GLU A 170 -8.99 -24.55 0.14
CA GLU A 170 -8.47 -23.62 1.14
C GLU A 170 -8.44 -22.16 0.67
N ILE A 171 -8.37 -21.93 -0.65
CA ILE A 171 -8.42 -20.59 -1.22
C ILE A 171 -9.72 -19.85 -0.90
N LEU A 172 -10.80 -20.59 -0.67
CA LEU A 172 -12.09 -20.06 -0.27
C LEU A 172 -12.24 -19.99 1.25
N ASN A 173 -11.32 -20.49 2.07
CA ASN A 173 -11.50 -20.50 3.52
C ASN A 173 -11.19 -19.12 4.12
N SER A 174 -12.21 -18.48 4.71
CA SER A 174 -12.09 -17.22 5.45
C SER A 174 -12.90 -17.29 6.73
N GLU A 175 -12.25 -17.10 7.87
CA GLU A 175 -12.89 -17.08 9.19
C GLU A 175 -13.80 -15.85 9.38
N HIS A 176 -13.49 -14.75 8.66
CA HIS A 176 -14.18 -13.47 8.82
C HIS A 176 -15.21 -13.21 7.71
N GLY A 177 -15.48 -14.18 6.84
CA GLY A 177 -16.39 -14.02 5.71
C GLY A 177 -15.78 -13.28 4.52
N TYR A 178 -16.65 -12.78 3.64
CA TYR A 178 -16.29 -12.33 2.30
C TYR A 178 -17.01 -11.05 1.88
N VAL A 179 -16.37 -10.34 0.97
CA VAL A 179 -16.97 -9.34 0.08
C VAL A 179 -17.06 -9.99 -1.30
N ILE A 180 -18.26 -10.11 -1.85
CA ILE A 180 -18.50 -10.46 -3.26
C ILE A 180 -18.73 -9.14 -3.97
N GLU A 181 -17.87 -8.81 -4.93
CA GLU A 181 -17.86 -7.51 -5.59
C GLU A 181 -17.93 -7.68 -7.11
N LYS A 182 -18.56 -6.71 -7.76
CA LYS A 182 -18.58 -6.60 -9.21
C LYS A 182 -17.17 -6.53 -9.79
N LEU A 183 -16.94 -7.25 -10.88
CA LEU A 183 -15.68 -7.18 -11.60
C LEU A 183 -15.57 -5.86 -12.39
N ALA A 184 -14.55 -5.06 -12.11
CA ALA A 184 -14.22 -3.84 -12.87
C ALA A 184 -13.58 -4.17 -14.23
N LYS A 185 -14.39 -4.70 -15.16
CA LYS A 185 -13.92 -5.15 -16.47
C LYS A 185 -13.30 -4.00 -17.28
N ASP A 186 -12.10 -4.23 -17.80
CA ASP A 186 -11.30 -3.29 -18.62
C ASP A 186 -11.11 -1.90 -17.98
N ALA A 187 -11.16 -1.81 -16.65
CA ALA A 187 -10.87 -0.56 -15.96
C ALA A 187 -9.37 -0.26 -15.98
N ILE A 188 -9.04 1.04 -15.99
CA ILE A 188 -7.69 1.51 -15.70
C ILE A 188 -7.58 1.62 -14.18
N GLU A 189 -6.58 0.98 -13.60
CA GLU A 189 -6.30 1.08 -12.17
C GLU A 189 -5.36 2.25 -11.93
N VAL A 190 -5.78 3.19 -11.09
CA VAL A 190 -4.95 4.31 -10.66
C VAL A 190 -4.90 4.42 -9.15
N SER A 191 -3.87 5.06 -8.62
CA SER A 191 -3.76 5.35 -7.20
C SER A 191 -3.44 6.82 -6.98
N VAL A 192 -4.08 7.39 -5.95
CA VAL A 192 -3.81 8.74 -5.47
C VAL A 192 -3.34 8.64 -4.03
N ILE A 193 -2.18 9.21 -3.74
CA ILE A 193 -1.72 9.42 -2.36
C ILE A 193 -2.29 10.75 -1.88
N VAL A 194 -2.96 10.74 -0.73
CA VAL A 194 -3.53 11.91 -0.06
C VAL A 194 -2.89 12.06 1.31
N SER A 195 -2.47 13.28 1.62
CA SER A 195 -1.94 13.67 2.92
C SER A 195 -2.88 14.64 3.62
N VAL A 196 -3.06 14.45 4.92
CA VAL A 196 -3.81 15.33 5.81
C VAL A 196 -2.93 15.64 7.01
N ASP A 197 -2.63 16.91 7.26
CA ASP A 197 -1.83 17.29 8.43
C ASP A 197 -2.69 17.39 9.71
N GLN A 198 -2.03 17.67 10.84
CA GLN A 198 -2.70 17.77 12.15
C GLN A 198 -3.65 18.97 12.27
N LEU A 199 -3.57 19.95 11.36
CA LEU A 199 -4.45 21.11 11.28
C LEU A 199 -5.58 20.93 10.25
N GLY A 200 -5.60 19.81 9.53
CA GLY A 200 -6.57 19.50 8.49
C GLY A 200 -6.23 20.03 7.11
N ASN A 201 -5.03 20.62 6.90
CA ASN A 201 -4.56 20.97 5.56
C ASN A 201 -4.26 19.71 4.76
N ARG A 202 -4.31 19.83 3.43
CA ARG A 202 -4.29 18.68 2.52
C ARG A 202 -3.36 18.91 1.35
N ALA A 203 -2.75 17.83 0.89
CA ALA A 203 -2.08 17.76 -0.40
C ALA A 203 -2.28 16.37 -1.00
N SER A 204 -2.50 16.31 -2.31
CA SER A 204 -2.62 15.07 -3.10
C SER A 204 -1.50 15.01 -4.13
N TYR A 205 -1.07 13.79 -4.43
CA TYR A 205 -0.19 13.52 -5.55
C TYR A 205 -1.03 13.28 -6.81
N GLU A 206 -0.52 13.67 -7.98
CA GLU A 206 -1.18 13.35 -9.25
C GLU A 206 -1.35 11.82 -9.39
N PRO A 207 -2.47 11.32 -9.94
CA PRO A 207 -2.71 9.88 -10.03
C PRO A 207 -1.59 9.16 -10.78
N CYS A 208 -1.15 8.01 -10.26
CA CYS A 208 -0.30 7.08 -10.98
C CYS A 208 -1.13 5.90 -11.53
N GLU A 209 -0.81 5.42 -12.72
CA GLU A 209 -1.42 4.23 -13.32
C GLU A 209 -0.70 2.97 -12.85
N MET A 210 -1.44 1.98 -12.36
CA MET A 210 -0.91 0.72 -11.84
C MET A 210 -1.24 -0.43 -12.80
N ILE A 211 -0.23 -1.21 -13.17
CA ILE A 211 -0.37 -2.36 -14.05
C ILE A 211 -0.09 -3.63 -13.26
N PHE A 212 -1.05 -4.56 -13.28
CA PHE A 212 -1.00 -5.82 -12.55
C PHE A 212 -0.69 -6.99 -13.46
N ASP A 213 0.14 -7.92 -12.98
CA ASP A 213 0.34 -9.19 -13.67
C ASP A 213 -0.95 -10.03 -13.58
N PRO A 214 -1.53 -10.46 -14.71
CA PRO A 214 -2.83 -11.14 -14.74
C PRO A 214 -2.80 -12.57 -14.16
N LYS A 215 -1.61 -13.14 -13.92
CA LYS A 215 -1.46 -14.48 -13.32
C LYS A 215 -1.30 -14.39 -11.80
N SER A 216 -0.49 -13.46 -11.31
CA SER A 216 -0.23 -13.34 -9.87
C SER A 216 -1.12 -12.31 -9.15
N ASN A 217 -1.83 -11.44 -9.87
CA ASN A 217 -2.57 -10.29 -9.31
C ASN A 217 -1.69 -9.39 -8.42
N LEU A 218 -0.40 -9.33 -8.75
CA LEU A 218 0.56 -8.44 -8.09
C LEU A 218 0.82 -7.26 -9.02
N MET A 219 0.98 -6.07 -8.46
CA MET A 219 1.43 -4.92 -9.22
C MET A 219 2.81 -5.24 -9.83
N ASP A 220 2.87 -5.26 -11.16
CA ASP A 220 4.11 -5.45 -11.92
C ASP A 220 4.88 -4.13 -11.91
N TYR A 221 4.22 -3.06 -12.40
CA TYR A 221 4.77 -1.72 -12.42
C TYR A 221 3.68 -0.65 -12.31
N LEU A 222 4.11 0.57 -12.04
CA LEU A 222 3.30 1.77 -12.11
C LEU A 222 3.98 2.84 -12.94
N ILE A 223 3.20 3.78 -13.46
CA ILE A 223 3.66 4.95 -14.21
C ILE A 223 3.00 6.22 -13.65
N ALA A 224 3.81 7.24 -13.40
CA ALA A 224 3.38 8.58 -12.99
C ALA A 224 3.85 9.63 -14.02
N PRO A 225 2.97 10.52 -14.51
CA PRO A 225 1.54 10.57 -14.21
C PRO A 225 0.77 9.45 -14.95
N SER A 226 -0.48 9.23 -14.55
CA SER A 226 -1.40 8.34 -15.26
C SER A 226 -1.60 8.81 -16.71
N ARG A 227 -1.96 7.89 -17.61
CA ARG A 227 -2.30 8.24 -19.00
C ARG A 227 -3.67 8.91 -19.19
N LEU A 228 -4.44 9.06 -18.11
CA LEU A 228 -5.80 9.56 -18.19
C LEU A 228 -5.81 11.03 -18.60
N ASP A 229 -6.92 11.45 -19.21
CA ASP A 229 -7.14 12.86 -19.51
C ASP A 229 -7.13 13.69 -18.23
N SER A 230 -6.65 14.94 -18.33
CA SER A 230 -6.48 15.84 -17.17
C SER A 230 -7.74 16.01 -16.32
N ASP A 231 -8.92 16.08 -16.95
CA ASP A 231 -10.19 16.18 -16.23
C ASP A 231 -10.52 14.93 -15.41
N ILE A 232 -10.20 13.74 -15.94
CA ILE A 232 -10.40 12.47 -15.23
C ILE A 232 -9.38 12.33 -14.09
N ASN A 233 -8.12 12.73 -14.30
CA ASN A 233 -7.13 12.78 -13.22
C ASN A 233 -7.60 13.66 -12.05
N LYS A 234 -8.11 14.85 -12.37
CA LYS A 234 -8.64 15.77 -11.34
C LYS A 234 -9.87 15.22 -10.62
N GLN A 235 -10.73 14.47 -11.31
CA GLN A 235 -11.85 13.79 -10.69
C GLN A 235 -11.39 12.66 -9.75
N CYS A 236 -10.36 11.89 -10.15
CA CYS A 236 -9.75 10.87 -9.29
C CYS A 236 -9.20 11.48 -8.00
N GLU A 237 -8.46 12.59 -8.11
CA GLU A 237 -7.96 13.33 -6.94
C GLU A 237 -9.09 13.84 -6.04
N THR A 238 -10.14 14.42 -6.64
CA THR A 238 -11.29 14.93 -5.88
C THR A 238 -12.00 13.82 -5.10
N ILE A 239 -12.23 12.66 -5.74
CA ILE A 239 -12.85 11.49 -5.11
C ILE A 239 -11.94 10.96 -3.99
N ALA A 240 -10.64 10.83 -4.24
CA ALA A 240 -9.68 10.35 -3.26
C ALA A 240 -9.62 11.26 -2.03
N VAL A 241 -9.53 12.57 -2.24
CA VAL A 241 -9.57 13.56 -1.15
C VAL A 241 -10.88 13.44 -0.39
N ASN A 242 -12.04 13.40 -1.06
CA ASN A 242 -13.33 13.28 -0.39
C ASN A 242 -13.47 11.99 0.44
N ALA A 243 -12.98 10.86 -0.07
CA ALA A 243 -12.99 9.59 0.65
C ALA A 243 -12.11 9.64 1.91
N VAL A 244 -10.92 10.21 1.81
CA VAL A 244 -10.03 10.44 2.97
C VAL A 244 -10.64 11.44 3.96
N ASN A 245 -11.39 12.40 3.43
CA ASN A 245 -12.34 13.29 4.08
C ASN A 245 -13.07 12.71 5.27
N ALA A 246 -13.77 11.63 4.96
CA ALA A 246 -14.72 11.01 5.84
C ALA A 246 -14.07 10.31 7.04
N PHE A 247 -12.75 10.08 7.02
CA PHE A 247 -12.05 9.45 8.14
C PHE A 247 -11.79 10.41 9.31
N ASP A 248 -11.83 11.73 9.07
CA ASP A 248 -11.50 12.75 10.09
C ASP A 248 -10.19 12.45 10.84
N SER A 249 -9.12 12.18 10.08
CA SER A 249 -7.83 11.79 10.63
C SER A 249 -6.69 12.47 9.89
N PRO A 250 -5.71 13.05 10.60
CA PRO A 250 -4.39 13.33 10.04
C PRO A 250 -3.75 12.01 9.58
N GLY A 251 -2.90 12.06 8.57
CA GLY A 251 -2.28 10.85 8.05
C GLY A 251 -1.94 10.91 6.57
N LEU A 252 -1.34 9.82 6.10
CA LEU A 252 -1.09 9.55 4.69
C LEU A 252 -1.96 8.36 4.27
N PHE A 253 -2.64 8.49 3.14
CA PHE A 253 -3.61 7.52 2.65
C PHE A 253 -3.36 7.27 1.17
N ALA A 254 -3.26 6.00 0.78
CA ALA A 254 -3.34 5.61 -0.62
C ALA A 254 -4.77 5.22 -0.96
N VAL A 255 -5.34 5.85 -1.97
CA VAL A 255 -6.67 5.52 -2.51
C VAL A 255 -6.48 4.85 -3.84
N GLU A 256 -6.87 3.58 -3.94
CA GLU A 256 -6.89 2.84 -5.21
C GLU A 256 -8.25 3.02 -5.89
N LEU A 257 -8.22 3.28 -7.19
CA LEU A 257 -9.37 3.67 -7.98
C LEU A 257 -9.43 2.84 -9.26
N PHE A 258 -10.65 2.45 -9.65
CA PHE A 258 -10.96 1.94 -10.98
C PHE A 258 -11.57 3.05 -11.82
N VAL A 259 -11.02 3.27 -13.01
CA VAL A 259 -11.57 4.19 -14.02
C VAL A 259 -12.09 3.40 -15.19
N GLN A 260 -13.41 3.41 -15.39
CA GLN A 260 -14.06 2.72 -16.50
C GLN A 260 -13.94 3.51 -17.81
N LYS A 261 -14.11 2.82 -18.95
CA LYS A 261 -14.06 3.43 -20.30
C LYS A 261 -15.08 4.56 -20.51
N ASN A 262 -16.19 4.55 -19.78
CA ASN A 262 -17.22 5.59 -19.80
C ASN A 262 -16.89 6.80 -18.89
N GLY A 263 -15.73 6.80 -18.23
CA GLY A 263 -15.31 7.84 -17.30
C GLY A 263 -15.80 7.64 -15.85
N ALA A 264 -16.56 6.59 -15.53
CA ALA A 264 -16.97 6.33 -14.16
C ALA A 264 -15.78 5.90 -13.29
N ILE A 265 -15.68 6.48 -12.09
CA ILE A 265 -14.57 6.28 -11.15
C ILE A 265 -15.11 5.64 -9.87
N TYR A 266 -14.45 4.57 -9.41
CA TYR A 266 -14.84 3.83 -8.21
C TYR A 266 -13.64 3.59 -7.30
N VAL A 267 -13.78 3.83 -6.00
CA VAL A 267 -12.79 3.45 -4.99
C VAL A 267 -12.79 1.94 -4.80
N ASN A 268 -11.64 1.32 -5.06
CA ASN A 268 -11.40 -0.09 -4.78
C ASN A 268 -11.17 -0.30 -3.29
N GLU A 269 -10.09 0.30 -2.79
CA GLU A 269 -9.62 0.21 -1.41
C GLU A 269 -8.80 1.44 -1.00
N ILE A 270 -8.66 1.62 0.31
CA ILE A 270 -7.82 2.66 0.91
C ILE A 270 -6.83 2.01 1.87
N ALA A 271 -5.58 2.43 1.83
CA ALA A 271 -4.53 2.05 2.78
C ALA A 271 -4.03 3.29 3.55
N PRO A 272 -4.17 3.33 4.90
CA PRO A 272 -3.86 4.49 5.74
C PRO A 272 -2.37 4.51 6.14
N ARG A 273 -1.48 4.41 5.16
CA ARG A 273 -0.03 4.30 5.34
C ARG A 273 0.69 4.60 4.02
N PRO A 274 2.04 4.72 4.02
CA PRO A 274 2.78 4.71 2.78
C PRO A 274 2.47 3.46 1.97
N HIS A 275 2.42 3.63 0.65
CA HIS A 275 1.98 2.60 -0.27
C HIS A 275 2.97 2.37 -1.39
N ASN A 276 2.96 1.17 -1.97
CA ASN A 276 3.85 0.82 -3.07
C ASN A 276 3.59 1.72 -4.29
N SER A 277 2.34 2.15 -4.49
CA SER A 277 1.96 3.07 -5.55
C SER A 277 2.61 4.44 -5.41
N GLY A 278 3.05 4.83 -4.21
CA GLY A 278 3.73 6.10 -3.96
C GLY A 278 5.25 6.02 -4.01
N HIS A 279 5.88 4.88 -4.31
CA HIS A 279 7.35 4.76 -4.25
C HIS A 279 8.07 5.70 -5.22
N HIS A 280 7.48 5.96 -6.40
CA HIS A 280 8.06 6.90 -7.36
C HIS A 280 8.28 8.31 -6.78
N THR A 281 7.52 8.69 -5.74
CA THR A 281 7.61 10.02 -5.11
C THR A 281 8.97 10.27 -4.44
N ILE A 282 9.78 9.24 -4.19
CA ILE A 282 11.14 9.41 -3.67
C ILE A 282 12.00 10.15 -4.71
N GLU A 283 11.86 9.84 -6.00
CA GLU A 283 12.68 10.39 -7.07
C GLU A 283 11.98 11.45 -7.93
N SER A 284 10.66 11.41 -8.02
CA SER A 284 9.91 12.11 -9.06
C SER A 284 9.08 13.30 -8.59
N THR A 285 9.02 13.56 -7.28
CA THR A 285 8.23 14.66 -6.69
C THR A 285 9.08 15.47 -5.72
N TYR A 286 8.71 16.72 -5.46
CA TYR A 286 9.46 17.58 -4.53
C TYR A 286 9.48 17.06 -3.09
N THR A 287 8.38 16.45 -2.65
CA THR A 287 8.26 15.86 -1.32
C THR A 287 7.81 14.42 -1.51
N SER A 288 8.57 13.45 -1.00
CA SER A 288 8.15 12.05 -1.07
C SER A 288 7.00 11.75 -0.11
N GLN A 289 6.25 10.67 -0.36
CA GLN A 289 5.21 10.21 0.56
C GLN A 289 5.72 9.97 1.99
N TYR A 290 7.00 9.58 2.12
CA TYR A 290 7.67 9.33 3.39
C TYR A 290 8.04 10.62 4.11
N GLU A 291 8.52 11.62 3.37
CA GLU A 291 8.75 12.94 3.92
C GLU A 291 7.43 13.61 4.33
N GLN A 292 6.36 13.47 3.53
CA GLN A 292 5.02 13.94 3.93
C GLN A 292 4.56 13.29 5.23
N LEU A 293 4.69 11.97 5.36
CA LEU A 293 4.31 11.30 6.60
C LEU A 293 5.15 11.79 7.79
N ASN A 294 6.46 11.97 7.62
CA ASN A 294 7.30 12.58 8.65
C ASN A 294 6.80 13.97 9.06
N ARG A 295 6.49 14.85 8.09
CA ARG A 295 5.95 16.19 8.37
C ARG A 295 4.66 16.12 9.17
N ILE A 296 3.73 15.24 8.77
CA ILE A 296 2.45 15.02 9.48
C ILE A 296 2.70 14.57 10.92
N LEU A 297 3.56 13.57 11.14
CA LEU A 297 3.86 13.04 12.47
C LEU A 297 4.53 14.09 13.37
N LEU A 298 5.39 14.91 12.79
CA LEU A 298 6.11 15.97 13.50
C LEU A 298 5.28 17.24 13.71
N GLY A 299 4.12 17.37 13.06
CA GLY A 299 3.28 18.57 13.08
C GLY A 299 3.87 19.72 12.27
N GLN A 300 4.61 19.39 11.20
CA GLN A 300 5.20 20.35 10.26
C GLN A 300 4.26 20.61 9.08
N PRO A 301 4.43 21.73 8.35
CA PRO A 301 3.67 22.00 7.14
C PRO A 301 3.91 20.92 6.07
N LEU A 302 2.83 20.55 5.37
CA LEU A 302 2.92 19.69 4.19
C LEU A 302 3.84 20.31 3.14
N GLY A 303 4.60 19.45 2.46
CA GLY A 303 5.44 19.80 1.32
C GLY A 303 4.68 19.80 0.01
N ASP A 304 5.34 20.31 -1.03
CA ASP A 304 4.85 20.30 -2.41
C ASP A 304 4.85 18.87 -2.97
N THR A 305 3.69 18.41 -3.43
CA THR A 305 3.46 17.08 -4.01
C THR A 305 3.56 17.06 -5.53
N SER A 306 3.91 18.19 -6.15
CA SER A 306 4.01 18.32 -7.60
C SER A 306 5.06 17.38 -8.18
N LEU A 307 4.71 16.76 -9.31
CA LEU A 307 5.61 15.93 -10.09
C LEU A 307 6.69 16.80 -10.76
N ILE A 308 7.95 16.44 -10.54
CA ILE A 308 9.12 17.07 -11.16
C ILE A 308 9.34 16.50 -12.56
N THR A 309 9.25 15.18 -12.70
CA THR A 309 9.51 14.47 -13.96
C THR A 309 8.72 13.16 -14.01
N PRO A 310 8.30 12.69 -15.20
CA PRO A 310 7.68 11.38 -15.34
C PRO A 310 8.53 10.25 -14.76
N ALA A 311 7.85 9.25 -14.19
CA ALA A 311 8.50 8.13 -13.54
C ALA A 311 7.75 6.81 -13.74
N ALA A 312 8.47 5.70 -13.69
CA ALA A 312 7.90 4.38 -13.47
C ALA A 312 8.59 3.70 -12.32
N THR A 313 7.84 2.92 -11.55
CA THR A 313 8.39 2.06 -10.49
C THR A 313 7.99 0.62 -10.73
N CYS A 314 8.95 -0.29 -10.66
CA CYS A 314 8.71 -1.72 -10.79
C CYS A 314 9.16 -2.46 -9.52
N ASN A 315 8.39 -3.47 -9.13
CA ASN A 315 8.79 -4.34 -8.04
C ASN A 315 9.94 -5.26 -8.47
N ILE A 316 10.97 -5.38 -7.63
CA ILE A 316 11.99 -6.43 -7.74
C ILE A 316 11.49 -7.61 -6.91
N VAL A 317 10.92 -8.62 -7.58
CA VAL A 317 10.30 -9.79 -6.94
C VAL A 317 11.14 -11.05 -7.15
N GLY A 318 11.23 -11.89 -6.11
CA GLY A 318 11.90 -13.18 -6.19
C GLY A 318 11.29 -14.07 -7.29
N PRO A 319 12.10 -14.61 -8.22
CA PRO A 319 11.60 -15.46 -9.30
C PRO A 319 11.27 -16.87 -8.78
N GLN A 320 10.56 -17.67 -9.59
CA GLN A 320 10.10 -19.00 -9.18
C GLN A 320 11.24 -19.97 -8.88
N ASP A 321 12.36 -19.83 -9.57
CA ASP A 321 13.52 -20.71 -9.56
C ASP A 321 14.61 -20.32 -8.54
N VAL A 322 14.47 -19.16 -7.87
CA VAL A 322 15.47 -18.70 -6.88
C VAL A 322 14.90 -18.68 -5.47
N ASN A 323 15.35 -19.64 -4.67
CA ASN A 323 15.04 -19.77 -3.24
C ASN A 323 16.33 -19.71 -2.41
N GLY A 324 16.35 -18.87 -1.37
CA GLY A 324 17.52 -18.68 -0.51
C GLY A 324 18.31 -17.40 -0.82
N PRO A 325 19.58 -17.32 -0.42
CA PRO A 325 20.44 -16.15 -0.64
C PRO A 325 20.52 -15.78 -2.14
N TYR A 326 20.54 -14.49 -2.43
CA TYR A 326 20.51 -13.99 -3.81
C TYR A 326 21.41 -12.76 -4.00
N TYR A 327 21.66 -12.44 -5.27
CA TYR A 327 22.24 -11.16 -5.70
C TYR A 327 21.56 -10.63 -6.97
N LEU A 328 21.77 -9.34 -7.26
CA LEU A 328 21.30 -8.70 -8.48
C LEU A 328 22.33 -8.88 -9.60
N GLY A 329 21.98 -9.65 -10.62
CA GLY A 329 22.75 -9.77 -11.87
C GLY A 329 22.61 -8.52 -12.74
N ASN A 330 23.67 -8.21 -13.49
CA ASN A 330 23.78 -7.03 -14.37
C ASN A 330 23.63 -5.66 -13.67
N LEU A 331 23.78 -5.61 -12.34
CA LEU A 331 23.60 -4.38 -11.56
C LEU A 331 24.43 -3.21 -12.10
N ASN A 332 25.70 -3.42 -12.45
CA ASN A 332 26.55 -2.36 -13.02
C ASN A 332 26.02 -1.79 -14.35
N LYS A 333 25.38 -2.62 -15.19
CA LYS A 333 24.77 -2.17 -16.44
C LYS A 333 23.52 -1.35 -16.17
N VAL A 334 22.72 -1.78 -15.20
CA VAL A 334 21.48 -1.07 -14.80
C VAL A 334 21.82 0.27 -14.17
N LEU A 335 22.79 0.31 -13.24
CA LEU A 335 23.23 1.55 -12.59
C LEU A 335 23.91 2.54 -13.54
N ALA A 336 24.41 2.08 -14.69
CA ALA A 336 24.95 2.96 -15.73
C ALA A 336 23.85 3.68 -16.55
N ILE A 337 22.59 3.26 -16.44
CA ILE A 337 21.47 3.91 -17.15
C ILE A 337 21.06 5.16 -16.38
N SER A 338 21.18 6.32 -17.03
CA SER A 338 20.80 7.61 -16.43
C SER A 338 19.32 7.65 -16.04
N GLY A 339 19.05 8.13 -14.83
CA GLY A 339 17.70 8.23 -14.27
C GLY A 339 17.15 6.91 -13.71
N VAL A 340 17.99 5.90 -13.47
CA VAL A 340 17.60 4.66 -12.79
C VAL A 340 18.06 4.67 -11.34
N TYR A 341 17.14 4.37 -10.44
CA TYR A 341 17.36 4.31 -9.00
C TYR A 341 16.93 2.95 -8.48
N ILE A 342 17.75 2.29 -7.67
CA ILE A 342 17.45 0.97 -7.11
C ILE A 342 17.31 1.09 -5.59
N HIS A 343 16.21 0.54 -5.08
CA HIS A 343 15.89 0.47 -3.65
C HIS A 343 15.76 -0.97 -3.22
N MET A 344 16.79 -1.50 -2.55
CA MET A 344 16.73 -2.83 -1.96
C MET A 344 16.30 -2.76 -0.50
N TYR A 345 15.44 -3.71 -0.10
CA TYR A 345 14.90 -3.77 1.26
C TYR A 345 15.79 -4.57 2.23
N GLY A 346 16.94 -5.06 1.74
CA GLY A 346 17.92 -5.82 2.53
C GLY A 346 17.39 -7.15 3.09
N LYS A 347 16.37 -7.73 2.44
CA LYS A 347 15.91 -9.09 2.76
C LYS A 347 17.00 -10.08 2.35
N ALA A 348 17.43 -10.95 3.27
CA ALA A 348 18.56 -11.85 3.08
C ALA A 348 18.30 -13.01 2.11
N SER A 349 17.02 -13.37 1.87
CA SER A 349 16.65 -14.48 1.01
C SER A 349 15.53 -14.11 0.04
N SER A 350 15.62 -14.68 -1.16
CA SER A 350 14.56 -14.70 -2.16
C SER A 350 13.67 -15.94 -1.96
N SER A 351 12.41 -15.78 -2.34
CA SER A 351 11.46 -16.87 -2.57
C SER A 351 10.47 -16.39 -3.65
N PRO A 352 9.75 -17.29 -4.34
CA PRO A 352 8.80 -16.91 -5.37
C PRO A 352 7.87 -15.79 -4.90
N PHE A 353 7.77 -14.72 -5.70
CA PHE A 353 6.91 -13.55 -5.49
C PHE A 353 7.24 -12.69 -4.27
N ARG A 354 8.34 -12.96 -3.54
CA ARG A 354 8.76 -12.12 -2.43
C ARG A 354 9.27 -10.78 -2.95
N LYS A 355 8.69 -9.66 -2.51
CA LYS A 355 9.20 -8.32 -2.81
C LYS A 355 10.56 -8.10 -2.14
N LEU A 356 11.63 -7.96 -2.92
CA LEU A 356 13.01 -7.78 -2.46
C LEU A 356 13.46 -6.32 -2.50
N GLY A 357 12.86 -5.54 -3.40
CA GLY A 357 13.14 -4.14 -3.61
C GLY A 357 12.19 -3.55 -4.64
N HIS A 358 12.51 -2.35 -5.12
CA HIS A 358 11.97 -1.78 -6.33
C HIS A 358 13.06 -1.02 -7.08
N PHE A 359 12.81 -0.71 -8.34
CA PHE A 359 13.58 0.30 -9.04
C PHE A 359 12.64 1.36 -9.61
N THR A 360 13.13 2.59 -9.66
CA THR A 360 12.43 3.73 -10.23
C THR A 360 13.22 4.29 -11.40
N VAL A 361 12.50 4.64 -12.46
CA VAL A 361 13.04 5.11 -13.72
C VAL A 361 12.45 6.47 -14.04
N LEU A 362 13.29 7.47 -14.25
CA LEU A 362 12.92 8.82 -14.67
C LEU A 362 13.29 9.05 -16.14
N ALA A 363 12.46 9.79 -16.86
CA ALA A 363 12.78 10.33 -18.18
C ALA A 363 11.95 11.59 -18.47
N ALA A 364 12.23 12.27 -19.59
CA ALA A 364 11.57 13.54 -19.91
C ALA A 364 10.09 13.35 -20.29
N THR A 365 9.75 12.18 -20.83
CA THR A 365 8.38 11.85 -21.26
C THR A 365 7.94 10.49 -20.74
N ARG A 366 6.62 10.29 -20.68
CA ARG A 366 6.01 9.01 -20.27
C ARG A 366 6.45 7.84 -21.17
N ASP A 367 6.58 8.07 -22.48
CA ASP A 367 6.99 7.03 -23.43
C ASP A 367 8.47 6.64 -23.27
N GLU A 368 9.34 7.63 -22.99
CA GLU A 368 10.73 7.35 -22.65
C GLU A 368 10.87 6.59 -21.33
N VAL A 369 10.04 6.91 -20.34
CA VAL A 369 9.97 6.16 -19.07
C VAL A 369 9.62 4.71 -19.34
N ILE A 370 8.61 4.42 -20.16
CA ILE A 370 8.21 3.05 -20.50
C ILE A 370 9.35 2.30 -21.19
N THR A 371 9.97 2.93 -22.21
CA THR A 371 11.07 2.32 -22.97
C THR A 371 12.26 1.98 -22.07
N LYS A 372 12.61 2.91 -21.19
CA LYS A 372 13.71 2.75 -20.24
C LYS A 372 13.37 1.72 -19.16
N MET A 373 12.14 1.69 -18.66
CA MET A 373 11.63 0.69 -17.73
C MET A 373 11.75 -0.72 -18.32
N GLU A 374 11.27 -0.95 -19.54
CA GLU A 374 11.38 -2.26 -20.21
C GLU A 374 12.84 -2.68 -20.41
N THR A 375 13.72 -1.72 -20.74
CA THR A 375 15.16 -1.97 -20.82
C THR A 375 15.70 -2.46 -19.48
N VAL A 376 15.39 -1.78 -18.37
CA VAL A 376 15.81 -2.20 -17.03
C VAL A 376 15.23 -3.56 -16.65
N LYS A 377 13.92 -3.82 -16.89
CA LYS A 377 13.27 -5.11 -16.64
C LYS A 377 13.98 -6.26 -17.38
N SER A 378 14.39 -6.03 -18.62
CA SER A 378 15.10 -7.05 -19.42
C SER A 378 16.54 -7.32 -18.95
N LEU A 379 17.20 -6.33 -18.35
CA LEU A 379 18.58 -6.42 -17.91
C LEU A 379 18.72 -6.96 -16.48
N LEU A 380 17.88 -6.49 -15.56
CA LEU A 380 17.97 -6.78 -14.14
C LEU A 380 17.48 -8.21 -13.86
N THR A 381 18.36 -9.04 -13.33
CA THR A 381 18.04 -10.45 -12.99
C THR A 381 18.32 -10.70 -11.51
N ILE A 382 17.53 -11.55 -10.87
CA ILE A 382 17.85 -12.10 -9.54
C ILE A 382 18.47 -13.47 -9.73
N LYS A 383 19.61 -13.72 -9.08
CA LYS A 383 20.36 -14.97 -9.18
C LYS A 383 20.60 -15.55 -7.80
N SER A 384 20.63 -16.87 -7.68
CA SER A 384 21.12 -17.54 -6.47
C SER A 384 22.62 -17.31 -6.32
N ASN A 385 23.08 -17.18 -5.08
CA ASN A 385 24.52 -17.17 -4.76
C ASN A 385 25.22 -18.44 -5.20
#